data_AF-A0AAV4UZK8-F1
#
_entry.id   AF-A0AAV4UZK8-F1
#
_cell.length_a   1.000
_cell.length_b   1.000
_cell.length_c   1.000
_cell.angle_alpha   90.00
_cell.angle_beta   90.00
_cell.angle_gamma   90.00
#
_symmetry.space_group_name_H-M   'P 1'
#
loop_
_entity.id
_entity.type
_entity.pdbx_description
1 polymer ?
#
loop_
_entity_poly.entity_id
_entity_poly.type
_entity_poly.pdbx_seq_one_letter_code
_entity_poly.pdbx_strand_id
1 'polypeptide(L)'
;MVKANVIEQGTGVQINKTEYLQRSYSPLKLDFNTQENHGKFFKPGLPYRGKLKVSNPDNTPAAEESIEICADISRKRKIDIWLASREVRNCKNYTSDIDGIIKFALPPQNVDTVSVKLMQNL
;
A
#
# COMPACT_ATOMS: atom_id res chain seq x y z
N MET A 1 -16.83 21.21 -2.73
CA MET A 1 -16.51 22.62 -2.38
C MET A 1 -17.51 23.05 -1.33
N VAL A 2 -17.03 23.60 -0.22
CA VAL A 2 -17.88 24.14 0.84
C VAL A 2 -17.52 25.60 1.03
N LYS A 3 -18.52 26.48 1.09
CA LYS A 3 -18.35 27.92 1.31
C LYS A 3 -19.11 28.30 2.57
N ALA A 4 -18.42 28.92 3.51
CA ALA A 4 -19.00 29.49 4.72
C ALA A 4 -18.97 31.01 4.64
N ASN A 5 -20.02 31.66 5.15
CA ASN A 5 -20.11 33.10 5.32
C ASN A 5 -20.56 33.38 6.75
N VAL A 6 -19.80 34.17 7.50
CA VAL A 6 -20.04 34.48 8.90
C VAL A 6 -20.15 35.99 9.07
N ILE A 7 -21.13 36.44 9.84
CA ILE A 7 -21.35 37.85 10.18
C ILE A 7 -21.16 38.00 11.68
N GLU A 8 -20.21 38.82 12.10
CA GLU A 8 -19.95 39.07 13.52
C GLU A 8 -21.06 39.93 14.14
N GLN A 9 -21.62 39.45 15.24
CA GLN A 9 -22.67 40.17 15.96
C GLN A 9 -22.05 41.31 16.78
N GLY A 10 -22.48 42.54 16.52
CA GLY A 10 -21.99 43.75 17.19
C GLY A 10 -21.21 44.68 16.25
N THR A 11 -20.34 44.12 15.41
CA THR A 11 -19.54 44.90 14.43
C THR A 11 -20.14 44.86 13.01
N GLY A 12 -20.89 43.80 12.67
CA GLY A 12 -21.47 43.60 11.34
C GLY A 12 -20.45 43.17 10.28
N VAL A 13 -19.20 42.90 10.66
CA VAL A 13 -18.13 42.47 9.75
C VAL A 13 -18.47 41.10 9.16
N GLN A 14 -18.30 40.96 7.83
CA GLN A 14 -18.51 39.69 7.13
C GLN A 14 -17.19 39.04 6.76
N ILE A 15 -17.06 37.75 7.05
CA ILE A 15 -15.90 36.94 6.69
C ILE A 15 -16.41 35.71 5.94
N ASN A 16 -15.88 35.49 4.75
CA ASN A 16 -16.15 34.30 3.97
C ASN A 16 -14.90 33.42 3.87
N LYS A 17 -15.12 32.09 3.83
CA LYS A 17 -14.06 31.12 3.57
C LYS A 17 -14.58 30.00 2.70
N THR A 18 -13.79 29.62 1.70
CA THR A 18 -14.07 28.49 0.82
C THR A 18 -13.03 27.42 1.08
N GLU A 19 -13.48 26.17 1.22
CA GLU A 19 -12.62 25.00 1.44
C GLU A 19 -12.96 23.88 0.45
N TYR A 20 -11.92 23.11 0.10
CA TYR A 20 -12.03 21.96 -0.78
C TYR A 20 -11.86 20.69 0.04
N LEU A 21 -12.97 19.98 0.28
CA LEU A 21 -12.95 18.70 0.95
C LEU A 21 -12.64 17.59 -0.06
N GLN A 22 -11.70 16.71 0.28
CA GLN A 22 -11.46 15.47 -0.44
C GLN A 22 -12.20 14.33 0.27
N ARG A 23 -12.90 13.51 -0.51
CA ARG A 23 -13.55 12.30 -0.01
C ARG A 23 -12.73 11.09 -0.45
N SER A 24 -12.33 10.27 0.50
CA SER A 24 -11.81 8.93 0.22
C SER A 24 -12.94 7.92 0.30
N TYR A 25 -12.97 6.97 -0.63
CA TYR A 25 -13.84 5.78 -0.53
C TYR A 25 -13.18 4.66 0.29
N SER A 26 -11.86 4.72 0.46
CA SER A 26 -11.11 3.77 1.28
C SER A 26 -10.95 4.34 2.70
N PRO A 27 -11.25 3.54 3.75
CA PRO A 27 -11.02 3.95 5.14
C PRO A 27 -9.53 4.07 5.45
N LEU A 28 -8.67 3.39 4.68
CA LEU A 28 -7.23 3.35 4.91
C LEU A 28 -6.46 3.78 3.65
N LYS A 29 -5.30 4.38 3.88
CA LYS A 29 -4.26 4.65 2.87
C LYS A 29 -3.12 3.65 3.07
N LEU A 30 -2.76 2.97 1.99
CA LEU A 30 -1.81 1.85 2.00
C LEU A 30 -0.65 2.16 1.05
N ASP A 31 0.58 2.15 1.55
CA ASP A 31 1.76 2.55 0.79
C ASP A 31 2.98 1.64 1.02
N PHE A 32 3.47 1.00 -0.03
CA PHE A 32 4.69 0.17 0.00
C PHE A 32 5.98 1.00 -0.09
N ASN A 33 5.89 2.28 -0.44
CA ASN A 33 7.03 3.18 -0.60
C ASN A 33 7.46 3.83 0.72
N THR A 34 7.96 3.01 1.64
CA THR A 34 8.59 3.54 2.86
C THR A 34 10.06 3.91 2.57
N GLN A 35 10.58 4.97 3.21
CA GLN A 35 11.81 5.69 2.81
C GLN A 35 13.11 4.85 2.72
N GLU A 36 13.11 3.60 3.20
CA GLU A 36 14.24 2.69 3.14
C GLU A 36 14.22 1.83 1.88
N ASN A 37 14.70 2.33 0.73
CA ASN A 37 15.07 1.52 -0.46
C ASN A 37 14.23 0.24 -0.66
N HIS A 38 12.89 0.36 -0.59
CA HIS A 38 12.01 -0.79 -0.65
C HIS A 38 12.00 -1.34 -2.07
N GLY A 39 12.94 -2.25 -2.32
CA GLY A 39 12.86 -3.33 -3.28
C GLY A 39 12.29 -2.99 -4.65
N LYS A 40 13.00 -2.12 -5.38
CA LYS A 40 12.91 -2.19 -6.85
C LYS A 40 13.27 -3.59 -7.37
N PHE A 41 14.08 -4.35 -6.62
CA PHE A 41 14.60 -5.65 -7.03
C PHE A 41 14.51 -6.65 -5.88
N PHE A 42 14.04 -7.87 -6.19
CA PHE A 42 14.21 -9.03 -5.33
C PHE A 42 15.51 -9.75 -5.71
N LYS A 43 16.08 -10.51 -4.77
CA LYS A 43 17.23 -11.38 -5.05
C LYS A 43 16.73 -12.83 -5.10
N PRO A 44 16.86 -13.54 -6.24
CA PRO A 44 16.51 -14.96 -6.30
C PRO A 44 17.21 -15.76 -5.20
N GLY A 45 16.52 -16.74 -4.62
CA GLY A 45 17.04 -17.57 -3.54
C GLY A 45 17.06 -16.91 -2.15
N LEU A 46 16.73 -15.62 -2.02
CA LEU A 46 16.64 -14.92 -0.73
C LEU A 46 15.20 -14.46 -0.43
N PRO A 47 14.75 -14.49 0.84
CA PRO A 47 13.47 -13.91 1.22
C PRO A 47 13.46 -12.40 0.94
N TYR A 48 12.37 -11.93 0.36
CA TYR A 48 12.17 -10.50 0.14
C TYR A 48 11.43 -9.91 1.35
N ARG A 49 12.08 -9.01 2.09
CA ARG A 49 11.50 -8.34 3.26
C ARG A 49 11.07 -6.95 2.87
N GLY A 50 9.81 -6.60 3.18
CA GLY A 50 9.21 -5.31 2.85
C GLY A 50 8.45 -4.71 4.02
N LYS A 51 8.05 -3.45 3.85
CA LYS A 51 7.20 -2.71 4.76
C LYS A 51 6.01 -2.18 3.97
N LEU A 52 4.84 -2.20 4.59
CA LEU A 52 3.64 -1.52 4.11
C LEU A 52 3.24 -0.51 5.20
N LYS A 53 3.11 0.77 4.82
CA LYS A 53 2.57 1.81 5.69
C LYS A 53 1.05 1.83 5.56
N VAL A 54 0.38 1.85 6.70
CA VAL A 54 -1.06 1.82 6.88
C VAL A 54 -1.43 3.05 7.68
N SER A 55 -2.22 3.94 7.08
CA SER A 55 -2.61 5.19 7.72
C SER A 55 -4.07 5.52 7.49
N ASN A 56 -4.67 6.23 8.44
CA ASN A 56 -5.99 6.84 8.28
C ASN A 56 -5.98 7.90 7.17
N PRO A 57 -7.16 8.40 6.73
CA PRO A 57 -7.24 9.41 5.67
C PRO A 57 -6.56 10.74 6.03
N ASP A 58 -6.42 11.05 7.32
CA ASP A 58 -5.69 12.20 7.86
C ASP A 58 -4.17 11.98 7.97
N ASN A 59 -3.68 10.82 7.50
CA ASN A 59 -2.30 10.36 7.54
C ASN A 59 -1.77 9.98 8.93
N THR A 60 -2.63 9.89 9.95
CA THR A 60 -2.25 9.29 11.24
C THR A 60 -2.04 7.77 11.08
N PRO A 61 -1.15 7.14 11.87
CA PRO A 61 -0.99 5.69 11.86
C PRO A 61 -2.31 4.96 12.11
N ALA A 62 -2.56 3.90 11.33
CA ALA A 62 -3.69 2.99 11.57
C ALA A 62 -3.14 1.66 12.08
N ALA A 63 -3.17 1.52 13.41
CA ALA A 63 -2.68 0.37 14.14
C ALA A 63 -3.74 -0.75 14.24
N GLU A 64 -3.28 -1.99 14.42
CA GLU A 64 -4.14 -3.18 14.61
C GLU A 64 -5.05 -3.51 13.42
N GLU A 65 -4.77 -2.97 12.24
CA GLU A 65 -5.50 -3.23 11.01
C GLU A 65 -5.03 -4.54 10.38
N SER A 66 -5.97 -5.45 10.13
CA SER A 66 -5.71 -6.71 9.43
C SER A 66 -5.74 -6.48 7.92
N ILE A 67 -4.62 -6.70 7.25
CA ILE A 67 -4.47 -6.50 5.80
C ILE A 67 -3.93 -7.77 5.15
N GLU A 68 -4.56 -8.18 4.07
CA GLU A 68 -4.04 -9.25 3.22
C GLU A 68 -3.03 -8.68 2.23
N ILE A 69 -1.79 -9.16 2.29
CA ILE A 69 -0.76 -8.84 1.31
C ILE A 69 -0.59 -10.03 0.36
N CYS A 70 -0.80 -9.77 -0.92
CA CYS A 70 -0.63 -10.72 -2.01
C CYS A 70 0.60 -10.40 -2.85
N ALA A 71 1.26 -11.45 -3.33
CA ALA A 71 2.32 -11.38 -4.32
C ALA A 71 1.94 -12.22 -5.55
N ASP A 72 1.82 -11.56 -6.69
CA ASP A 72 1.70 -12.22 -7.99
C ASP A 72 3.11 -12.41 -8.57
N ILE A 73 3.49 -13.65 -8.78
CA ILE A 73 4.83 -14.07 -9.20
C ILE A 73 4.71 -14.63 -10.61
N SER A 74 5.35 -13.96 -11.58
CA SER A 74 5.43 -14.43 -12.96
C SER A 74 6.73 -15.19 -13.18
N ARG A 75 6.63 -16.42 -13.67
CA ARG A 75 7.77 -17.30 -13.96
C ARG A 75 7.82 -17.63 -15.45
N LYS A 76 9.02 -17.68 -16.02
CA LYS A 76 9.26 -18.14 -17.38
C LYS A 76 10.32 -19.22 -17.37
N ARG A 77 9.98 -20.39 -17.88
CA ARG A 77 10.89 -21.52 -18.01
C ARG A 77 10.92 -21.98 -19.46
N LYS A 78 12.13 -22.22 -19.98
CA LYS A 78 12.32 -22.90 -21.25
C LYS A 78 12.17 -24.40 -21.02
N ILE A 79 11.24 -25.03 -21.73
CA ILE A 79 11.05 -26.49 -21.73
C ILE A 79 11.36 -26.93 -23.14
N ASP A 80 12.54 -27.52 -23.33
CA ASP A 80 13.08 -27.87 -24.64
C ASP A 80 13.10 -26.66 -25.61
N ILE A 81 12.26 -26.64 -26.65
CA ILE A 81 12.22 -25.57 -27.65
C ILE A 81 11.22 -24.46 -27.27
N TRP A 82 10.23 -24.73 -26.40
CA TRP A 82 9.15 -23.78 -26.08
C TRP A 82 9.32 -23.06 -24.75
N LEU A 83 8.77 -21.84 -24.67
CA LEU A 83 8.70 -21.02 -23.45
C LEU A 83 7.37 -21.27 -22.75
N ALA A 84 7.43 -21.81 -21.53
CA ALA A 84 6.27 -21.92 -20.65
C ALA A 84 6.26 -20.76 -19.66
N SER A 85 5.13 -20.05 -19.55
CA SER A 85 4.89 -19.04 -18.52
C SER A 85 3.88 -19.53 -17.49
N ARG A 86 4.14 -19.24 -16.22
CA ARG A 86 3.22 -19.55 -15.12
C ARG A 86 3.12 -18.35 -14.18
N GLU A 87 1.91 -18.04 -13.76
CA GLU A 87 1.64 -17.07 -12.70
C GLU A 87 1.22 -17.79 -11.42
N VAL A 88 1.74 -17.32 -10.29
CA VAL A 88 1.43 -17.85 -8.96
C VAL A 88 1.09 -16.69 -8.05
N ARG A 89 -0.08 -16.75 -7.41
CA ARG A 89 -0.49 -15.77 -6.40
C ARG A 89 -0.33 -16.37 -5.00
N ASN A 90 0.39 -15.67 -4.14
CA ASN A 90 0.56 -16.02 -2.73
C ASN A 90 0.04 -14.88 -1.87
N CYS A 91 -0.93 -15.15 -1.00
CA CYS A 91 -1.51 -14.16 -0.10
C CYS A 91 -1.30 -14.56 1.36
N LYS A 92 -1.13 -13.56 2.22
CA LYS A 92 -1.02 -13.76 3.66
C LYS A 92 -1.54 -12.54 4.41
N ASN A 93 -2.24 -12.78 5.51
CA ASN A 93 -2.73 -11.74 6.40
C ASN A 93 -1.62 -11.28 7.36
N TYR A 94 -1.61 -9.98 7.59
CA TYR A 94 -0.73 -9.31 8.53
C TYR A 94 -1.53 -8.27 9.31
N THR A 95 -1.02 -7.89 10.47
CA THR A 95 -1.61 -6.85 11.31
C THR A 95 -0.61 -5.70 11.43
N SER A 96 -1.07 -4.47 11.28
CA SER A 96 -0.21 -3.29 11.46
C SER A 96 0.18 -3.11 12.92
N ASP A 97 1.42 -2.68 13.15
CA ASP A 97 1.90 -2.29 14.47
C ASP A 97 1.37 -0.91 14.89
N ILE A 98 1.78 -0.45 16.07
CA ILE A 98 1.33 0.83 16.63
C ILE A 98 1.73 2.05 15.78
N ASP A 99 2.76 1.91 14.95
CA ASP A 99 3.22 2.94 14.02
C ASP A 99 2.50 2.84 12.65
N GLY A 100 1.52 1.92 12.54
CA GLY A 100 0.81 1.65 11.29
C GLY A 100 1.72 0.96 10.27
N ILE A 101 2.72 0.20 10.70
CA ILE A 101 3.67 -0.47 9.82
C ILE A 101 3.44 -1.98 9.84
N ILE A 102 3.31 -2.56 8.65
CA ILE A 102 3.34 -4.00 8.46
C ILE A 102 4.72 -4.39 7.91
N LYS A 103 5.47 -5.20 8.67
CA LYS A 103 6.72 -5.82 8.21
C LYS A 103 6.39 -7.20 7.65
N PHE A 104 6.44 -7.34 6.33
CA PHE A 104 6.12 -8.61 5.65
C PHE A 104 7.37 -9.25 5.03
N ALA A 105 7.27 -10.55 4.77
CA ALA A 105 8.29 -11.29 4.06
C ALA A 105 7.66 -12.20 3.01
N LEU A 106 8.17 -12.12 1.78
CA LEU A 106 7.89 -13.12 0.75
C LEU A 106 8.93 -14.23 0.82
N PRO A 107 8.53 -15.49 0.60
CA PRO A 107 9.49 -16.58 0.51
C PRO A 107 10.47 -16.37 -0.65
N PRO A 108 11.66 -17.00 -0.60
CA PRO A 108 12.61 -17.00 -1.70
C PRO A 108 11.95 -17.37 -3.04
N GLN A 109 12.24 -16.58 -4.07
CA GLN A 109 11.78 -16.87 -5.43
C GLN A 109 12.87 -17.60 -6.22
N ASN A 110 12.46 -18.48 -7.13
CA ASN A 110 13.38 -19.19 -8.01
C ASN A 110 13.98 -18.26 -9.07
N VAL A 111 15.10 -18.70 -9.65
CA VAL A 111 15.80 -17.98 -10.72
C VAL A 111 15.01 -17.87 -12.03
N ASP A 112 13.94 -18.65 -12.20
CA ASP A 112 13.01 -18.56 -13.34
C ASP A 112 11.92 -17.50 -13.14
N THR A 113 11.94 -16.78 -12.01
CA THR A 113 11.01 -15.69 -11.71
C THR A 113 11.43 -14.42 -12.43
N VAL A 114 10.50 -13.85 -13.19
CA VAL A 114 10.72 -12.65 -14.01
C VAL A 114 10.25 -11.40 -13.27
N SER A 115 9.13 -11.48 -12.56
CA SER A 115 8.57 -10.36 -11.83
C SER A 115 7.80 -10.82 -10.60
N VAL A 116 7.73 -9.91 -9.62
CA VAL A 116 6.89 -10.03 -8.43
C VAL A 116 6.11 -8.73 -8.31
N LYS A 117 4.78 -8.82 -8.29
CA LYS A 117 3.89 -7.67 -8.11
C LYS A 117 3.20 -7.80 -6.75
N LEU A 118 3.39 -6.80 -5.91
CA LEU A 118 2.74 -6.71 -4.61
C LEU A 118 1.37 -6.03 -4.75
N MET A 119 0.39 -6.55 -4.02
CA MET A 119 -0.96 -6.01 -3.91
C MET A 119 -1.46 -6.17 -2.49
N GLN A 120 -2.38 -5.32 -2.10
CA GLN A 120 -2.99 -5.30 -0.79
C GLN A 120 -4.52 -5.28 -0.91
N ASN A 121 -5.18 -6.06 -0.06
CA ASN A 121 -6.63 -6.10 0.06
C ASN A 121 -7.03 -5.74 1.50
N LEU A 122 -8.13 -5.00 1.61
CA LEU A 122 -8.83 -4.71 2.86
C LEU A 122 -9.87 -5.79 3.13
#